data_AF-A0A521U826-F1
#
_entry.id   AF-A0A521U826-F1
#
_cell.length_a   1.000
_cell.length_b   1.000
_cell.length_c   1.000
_cell.angle_alpha   90.00
_cell.angle_beta   90.00
_cell.angle_gamma   90.00
#
_symmetry.space_group_name_H-M   'P 1'
#
loop_
_entity.id
_entity.type
_entity.pdbx_description
1 polymer ?
#
loop_
_entity_poly.entity_id
_entity_poly.type
_entity_poly.pdbx_seq_one_letter_code
_entity_poly.pdbx_strand_id
1 'polypeptide(L)'
;MEANDQRRTKMADRERWLLGNINELRTSMTRTPYLGLGLLAVPLIGWRWGFAAAALAAFSVITLVCVALYVAWSHLQEYEGELTALRRKMKSLDETSAT
;
A
#
# COMPACT_ATOMS: atom_id res chain seq x y z
N MET A 1 -25.85 27.04 5.21
CA MET A 1 -24.47 27.01 4.67
C MET A 1 -23.55 26.11 5.51
N GLU A 2 -23.62 26.11 6.85
CA GLU A 2 -22.80 25.25 7.74
C GLU A 2 -22.77 23.74 7.41
N ALA A 3 -23.90 23.14 7.02
CA ALA A 3 -23.97 21.71 6.74
C ALA A 3 -23.18 21.27 5.49
N ASN A 4 -22.97 22.18 4.53
CA ASN A 4 -22.21 21.88 3.31
C ASN A 4 -20.70 22.03 3.56
N ASP A 5 -20.31 23.04 4.35
CA ASP A 5 -18.92 23.23 4.77
C ASP A 5 -18.42 22.09 5.66
N GLN A 6 -19.24 21.57 6.59
CA GLN A 6 -18.88 20.38 7.38
C GLN A 6 -18.71 19.10 6.53
N ARG A 7 -19.46 18.97 5.43
CA ARG A 7 -19.30 17.84 4.51
C ARG A 7 -18.02 17.97 3.70
N ARG A 8 -17.69 19.17 3.24
CA ARG A 8 -16.43 19.46 2.51
C ARG A 8 -15.20 19.21 3.37
N THR A 9 -15.18 19.66 4.63
CA THR A 9 -14.05 19.43 5.53
C THR A 9 -13.85 17.95 5.82
N LYS A 10 -14.92 17.19 6.10
CA LYS A 10 -14.84 15.73 6.29
C LYS A 10 -14.33 14.99 5.05
N MET A 11 -14.71 15.43 3.84
CA MET A 11 -14.20 14.82 2.60
C MET A 11 -12.73 15.17 2.35
N ALA A 12 -12.31 16.41 2.64
CA ALA A 12 -10.92 16.83 2.53
C ALA A 12 -10.00 16.09 3.52
N ASP A 13 -10.46 15.88 4.76
CA ASP A 13 -9.70 15.10 5.75
C ASP A 13 -9.56 13.64 5.33
N ARG A 14 -10.62 13.06 4.74
CA ARG A 14 -10.59 11.70 4.21
C ARG A 14 -9.65 11.57 3.01
N GLU A 15 -9.61 12.56 2.12
CA GLU A 15 -8.65 12.59 1.00
C GLU A 15 -7.20 12.63 1.51
N ARG A 16 -6.90 13.48 2.52
CA ARG A 16 -5.56 13.55 3.12
C ARG A 16 -5.15 12.23 3.77
N TRP A 17 -6.07 11.59 4.49
CA TRP A 17 -5.80 10.29 5.11
C TRP A 17 -5.51 9.21 4.06
N LEU A 18 -6.28 9.16 2.97
CA LEU A 18 -6.04 8.23 1.86
C LEU A 18 -4.69 8.48 1.18
N LEU A 19 -4.33 9.75 0.93
CA LEU A 19 -3.04 10.10 0.34
C LEU A 19 -1.86 9.71 1.24
N GLY A 20 -1.98 9.91 2.56
CA GLY A 20 -0.99 9.48 3.53
C GLY A 20 -0.74 7.97 3.47
N ASN A 21 -1.82 7.19 3.54
CA ASN A 21 -1.75 5.74 3.48
C ASN A 21 -1.18 5.22 2.16
N ILE A 22 -1.57 5.80 1.02
CA ILE A 22 -1.02 5.43 -0.30
C ILE A 22 0.49 5.66 -0.33
N ASN A 23 0.97 6.79 0.21
CA ASN A 23 2.39 7.12 0.22
C ASN A 23 3.19 6.19 1.14
N GLU A 24 2.65 5.85 2.32
CA GLU A 24 3.25 4.88 3.23
C GLU A 24 3.30 3.48 2.61
N LEU A 25 2.22 3.03 1.96
CA LEU A 25 2.16 1.73 1.28
C LEU A 25 3.17 1.65 0.14
N ARG A 26 3.31 2.71 -0.67
CA ARG A 26 4.28 2.79 -1.76
C ARG A 26 5.72 2.76 -1.25
N THR A 27 5.99 3.46 -0.15
CA THR A 27 7.30 3.44 0.51
C THR A 27 7.59 2.07 1.13
N SER A 28 6.58 1.41 1.69
CA SER A 28 6.70 0.05 2.22
C SER A 28 6.97 -0.95 1.10
N MET A 29 6.21 -0.92 -0.01
CA MET A 29 6.44 -1.77 -1.20
C MET A 29 7.86 -1.67 -1.74
N THR A 30 8.44 -0.46 -1.75
CA THR A 30 9.82 -0.27 -2.22
C THR A 30 10.86 -0.78 -1.22
N ARG A 31 10.58 -0.76 0.09
CA ARG A 31 11.49 -1.23 1.15
C ARG A 31 11.44 -2.73 1.42
N THR A 32 10.27 -3.35 1.30
CA THR A 32 10.04 -4.80 1.51
C THR A 32 11.05 -5.71 0.78
N PRO A 33 11.38 -5.51 -0.51
CA PRO A 33 12.37 -6.36 -1.17
C PRO A 33 13.77 -6.26 -0.56
N TYR A 34 14.17 -5.08 -0.07
CA TYR A 34 15.48 -4.90 0.59
C TYR A 34 15.54 -5.63 1.93
N LEU A 35 14.44 -5.64 2.69
CA LEU A 35 14.35 -6.41 3.94
C LEU A 35 14.37 -7.92 3.67
N GLY A 36 13.71 -8.38 2.61
CA GLY A 36 13.75 -9.78 2.17
C GLY A 36 15.16 -10.24 1.76
N LEU A 37 15.92 -9.39 1.07
CA LEU A 37 17.33 -9.65 0.74
C LEU A 37 18.21 -9.76 1.99
N GLY A 38 17.96 -8.95 3.02
CA GLY A 38 18.65 -9.06 4.31
C GLY A 38 18.37 -10.40 5.02
N LEU A 39 17.13 -10.88 4.99
CA LEU A 39 16.73 -12.19 5.52
C LEU A 39 17.38 -13.36 4.76
N LEU A 40 17.52 -13.23 3.44
CA LEU A 40 18.23 -14.19 2.57
C LEU A 40 19.74 -14.26 2.83
N ALA A 41 20.35 -13.21 3.40
CA ALA A 41 21.77 -13.21 3.75
C ALA A 41 22.10 -14.05 5.00
N VAL A 42 21.14 -14.25 5.91
CA VAL A 42 21.31 -15.03 7.15
C VAL A 42 21.55 -16.54 6.90
N PRO A 43 20.82 -17.24 6.01
CA PRO A 43 21.05 -18.67 5.76
C PRO A 43 22.37 -18.99 5.04
N LEU A 44 23.05 -18.02 4.41
CA LEU A 44 24.39 -18.23 3.82
C LEU A 44 25.45 -18.58 4.89
N ILE A 45 25.28 -18.10 6.12
CA ILE A 45 26.16 -18.40 7.26
C ILE A 45 25.94 -19.86 7.75
N GLY A 46 24.80 -20.47 7.41
CA GLY A 46 24.39 -21.82 7.77
C GLY A 46 24.68 -22.91 6.72
N TRP A 47 25.67 -22.74 5.83
CA TRP A 47 26.02 -23.65 4.72
C TRP A 47 26.10 -25.15 5.09
N ARG A 48 26.25 -25.48 6.38
CA ARG A 48 26.28 -26.85 6.92
C ARG A 48 25.01 -27.67 6.68
N TRP A 49 23.86 -27.05 6.38
CA TRP A 49 22.57 -27.74 6.22
C TRP A 49 22.29 -28.25 4.78
N GLY A 50 23.21 -28.05 3.84
CA GLY A 50 23.12 -28.58 2.48
C GLY A 50 22.28 -27.71 1.53
N PHE A 51 22.55 -27.87 0.22
CA PHE A 51 21.98 -27.07 -0.85
C PHE A 51 20.45 -27.06 -0.86
N ALA A 52 19.80 -28.19 -0.55
CA ALA A 52 18.35 -28.31 -0.53
C ALA A 52 17.68 -27.43 0.55
N ALA A 53 18.27 -27.35 1.74
CA ALA A 53 17.74 -26.51 2.82
C ALA A 53 17.88 -25.01 2.51
N ALA A 54 19.02 -24.62 1.92
CA ALA A 54 19.26 -23.25 1.48
C ALA A 54 18.29 -22.84 0.35
N ALA A 55 18.04 -23.73 -0.62
CA ALA A 55 17.08 -23.50 -1.69
C ALA A 55 15.65 -23.34 -1.17
N LEU A 56 15.22 -24.17 -0.22
CA LEU A 56 13.91 -24.05 0.44
C LEU A 56 13.77 -22.73 1.22
N ALA A 57 14.79 -22.35 1.99
CA ALA A 57 14.79 -21.08 2.70
C ALA A 57 14.68 -19.89 1.74
N ALA A 58 15.48 -19.89 0.67
CA ALA A 58 15.43 -18.84 -0.34
C ALA A 58 14.06 -18.76 -1.02
N PHE A 59 13.50 -19.90 -1.43
CA PHE A 59 12.17 -19.98 -2.01
C PHE A 59 11.10 -19.40 -1.07
N SER A 60 11.12 -19.79 0.22
CA SER A 60 10.16 -19.29 1.20
C SER A 60 10.22 -17.77 1.39
N VAL A 61 11.42 -17.19 1.46
CA VAL A 61 11.60 -15.73 1.58
C VAL A 61 11.11 -15.02 0.32
N ILE A 62 11.42 -15.55 -0.86
CA ILE A 62 10.92 -15.00 -2.13
C ILE A 62 9.39 -15.05 -2.16
N THR A 63 8.77 -16.18 -1.81
CA THR A 63 7.31 -16.30 -1.76
C THR A 63 6.70 -15.29 -0.79
N LEU A 64 7.27 -15.14 0.41
CA LEU A 64 6.79 -14.14 1.39
C LEU A 64 6.87 -12.72 0.85
N VAL A 65 7.99 -12.35 0.20
CA VAL A 65 8.15 -11.03 -0.43
C VAL A 65 7.11 -10.84 -1.55
N CYS A 66 6.91 -11.84 -2.41
CA CYS A 66 5.92 -11.78 -3.49
C CYS A 66 4.49 -11.60 -2.95
N VAL A 67 4.10 -12.35 -1.90
CA VAL A 67 2.78 -12.22 -1.28
C VAL A 67 2.62 -10.84 -0.65
N ALA A 68 3.63 -10.35 0.08
CA ALA A 68 3.59 -9.02 0.70
C ALA A 68 3.44 -7.91 -0.35
N LEU A 69 4.18 -8.00 -1.46
CA LEU A 69 4.05 -7.06 -2.58
C LEU A 69 2.67 -7.15 -3.24
N TYR A 70 2.14 -8.36 -3.44
CA TYR A 70 0.82 -8.55 -4.04
C TYR A 70 -0.29 -7.94 -3.18
N VAL A 71 -0.28 -8.19 -1.87
CA VAL A 71 -1.28 -7.63 -0.94
C VAL A 71 -1.17 -6.11 -0.89
N ALA A 72 0.05 -5.56 -0.78
CA ALA A 72 0.25 -4.12 -0.79
C ALA A 72 -0.18 -3.47 -2.11
N TRP A 73 0.05 -4.13 -3.25
CA TRP A 73 -0.46 -3.69 -4.55
C TRP A 73 -1.99 -3.63 -4.56
N SER A 74 -2.65 -4.69 -4.09
CA SER A 74 -4.12 -4.78 -4.07
C SER A 74 -4.73 -3.63 -3.28
N HIS A 75 -4.22 -3.37 -2.08
CA HIS A 75 -4.68 -2.26 -1.25
C HIS A 75 -4.36 -0.89 -1.87
N LEU A 76 -3.23 -0.73 -2.56
CA LEU A 76 -2.92 0.50 -3.28
C LEU A 76 -3.97 0.78 -4.36
N GLN A 77 -4.37 -0.23 -5.14
CA GLN A 77 -5.40 -0.12 -6.17
C GLN A 77 -6.77 0.22 -5.57
N GLU A 78 -7.13 -0.41 -4.45
CA GLU A 78 -8.37 -0.10 -3.72
C GLU A 78 -8.39 1.37 -3.26
N TYR A 79 -7.30 1.85 -2.63
CA TYR A 79 -7.22 3.24 -2.15
C TYR A 79 -7.17 4.26 -3.28
N GLU A 80 -6.47 3.99 -4.39
CA GLU A 80 -6.47 4.86 -5.58
C GLU A 80 -7.86 4.92 -6.23
N GLY A 81 -8.59 3.80 -6.25
CA GLY A 81 -9.98 3.72 -6.68
C GLY A 81 -10.92 4.54 -5.79
N GLU A 82 -10.81 4.38 -4.47
CA GLU A 82 -11.58 5.17 -3.50
C GLU A 82 -11.31 6.67 -3.64
N LEU A 83 -10.05 7.08 -3.77
CA LEU A 83 -9.65 8.47 -3.95
C LEU A 83 -10.28 9.07 -5.22
N THR A 84 -10.26 8.31 -6.32
CA THR A 84 -10.86 8.71 -7.60
C THR A 84 -12.38 8.86 -7.48
N ALA A 85 -13.04 7.94 -6.78
CA ALA A 85 -14.48 8.01 -6.52
C ALA A 85 -14.84 9.21 -5.62
N LEU A 86 -14.01 9.51 -4.61
CA LEU A 86 -14.20 10.64 -3.70
C LEU A 86 -14.09 11.98 -4.44
N ARG A 87 -13.07 12.13 -5.29
CA ARG A 87 -12.89 13.34 -6.13
C ARG A 87 -14.05 13.58 -7.08
N ARG A 88 -14.59 12.52 -7.70
CA ARG A 88 -15.80 12.64 -8.55
C ARG A 88 -17.01 13.11 -7.75
N LYS A 89 -17.22 12.56 -6.54
CA LYS A 89 -18.33 12.98 -5.66
C LYS A 89 -18.19 14.44 -5.23
N MET A 90 -16.99 14.90 -4.87
CA MET A 90 -16.75 16.31 -4.55
C MET A 90 -17.09 17.22 -5.73
N LYS A 91 -16.64 16.88 -6.94
CA LYS A 91 -16.94 17.65 -8.14
C LYS A 91 -18.45 17.79 -8.40
N SER A 92 -19.21 16.70 -8.24
CA SER A 92 -20.67 16.74 -8.40
C SER A 92 -21.39 17.60 -7.34
N LEU A 93 -20.88 17.64 -6.11
CA LEU A 93 -21.43 18.47 -5.04
C LEU A 93 -21.22 19.96 -5.30
N ASP A 94 -20.08 20.32 -5.89
CA ASP A 94 -19.76 21.70 -6.28
C ASP A 94 -20.68 22.19 -7.41
N GLU A 95 -20.91 21.34 -8.43
CA GLU A 95 -21.81 21.65 -9.55
C GLU A 95 -23.27 21.84 -9.08
N THR A 96 -23.76 21.01 -8.16
CA THR A 96 -25.13 21.10 -7.62
C THR A 96 -25.32 22.31 -6.70
N SER A 97 -24.24 22.84 -6.11
CA SER A 97 -24.29 24.04 -5.25
C SER A 97 -24.25 25.36 -6.02
N ALA A 98 -23.93 25.31 -7.33
CA ALA A 98 -23.82 26.48 -8.20
C ALA A 98 -25.11 26.79 -8.98
N THR A 99 -26.09 25.88 -8.96
CA THR A 99 -27.44 26.03 -9.53
C THR A 99 -28.46 26.33 -8.44
#